data_AF-A0AAW2FPC5-F1
#
_entry.id   AF-A0AAW2FPC5-F1
#
_cell.length_a   1.000
_cell.length_b   1.000
_cell.length_c   1.000
_cell.angle_alpha   90.00
_cell.angle_beta   90.00
_cell.angle_gamma   90.00
#
_symmetry.space_group_name_H-M   'P 1'
#
loop_
_entity.id
_entity.type
_entity.pdbx_description
1 polymer ?
#
loop_
_entity_poly.entity_id
_entity_poly.type
_entity_poly.pdbx_seq_one_letter_code
_entity_poly.pdbx_strand_id
1 'polypeptide(L)'
;MPWEVVIQKWKLTTEYRQKHIKSNRILNLRQIFETWPILKHPNAFTLIDEDYLHLKLSARELTLENWNNFFTKILRIRPVKKDDSNAQSLIELMQLENLTDSTKIVLQLRLLPHLLPPKSRIRLSKNQWKPSIPECKDSIIITTTLVANITKVQEDRRKAAAELGITLQPFIIAVGASNDDISDFFVSVDDTLYKISSALKAIDFCFKFFQVFDIEYPVESVHIWLLFQKLLYNYHTNCDKLSPNVTETISDFMAHEANEI
;
A
#
# COMPACT_ATOMS: atom_id res chain seq x y z
N MET A 1 8.01 24.29 17.15
CA MET A 1 7.70 23.46 18.34
C MET A 1 8.57 22.22 18.24
N PRO A 2 9.27 21.79 19.31
CA PRO A 2 10.02 20.53 19.30
C PRO A 2 9.11 19.36 18.90
N TRP A 3 9.63 18.42 18.11
CA TRP A 3 8.81 17.34 17.54
C TRP A 3 8.23 16.43 18.63
N GLU A 4 8.95 16.26 19.73
CA GLU A 4 8.54 15.49 20.90
C GLU A 4 7.28 16.08 21.55
N VAL A 5 7.20 17.42 21.61
CA VAL A 5 6.02 18.12 22.11
C VAL A 5 4.83 17.97 21.15
N VAL A 6 5.09 17.94 19.85
CA VAL A 6 4.05 17.66 18.83
C VAL A 6 3.49 16.26 19.04
N ILE A 7 4.35 15.23 19.16
CA ILE A 7 3.95 13.84 19.43
C ILE A 7 3.13 13.76 20.72
N GLN A 8 3.59 14.37 21.81
CA GLN A 8 2.88 14.34 23.10
C GLN A 8 1.47 14.95 22.98
N LYS A 9 1.35 16.12 22.35
CA LYS A 9 0.04 16.76 22.12
C LYS A 9 -0.84 15.97 21.17
N TRP A 10 -0.24 15.33 20.15
CA TRP A 10 -0.94 14.47 19.22
C TRP A 10 -1.59 13.29 19.97
N LYS A 11 -0.83 12.59 20.83
CA LYS A 11 -1.34 11.50 21.68
C LYS A 11 -2.50 11.95 22.57
N LEU A 12 -2.37 13.10 23.24
CA LEU A 12 -3.42 13.65 24.11
C LEU A 12 -4.73 13.95 23.37
N THR A 13 -4.67 14.15 22.06
CA THR A 13 -5.82 14.52 21.23
C THR A 13 -6.30 13.38 20.32
N THR A 14 -5.73 12.17 20.45
CA THR A 14 -6.07 11.01 19.60
C THR A 14 -7.55 10.64 19.67
N GLU A 15 -8.15 10.55 20.86
CA GLU A 15 -9.57 10.20 20.99
C GLU A 15 -10.50 11.20 20.29
N TYR A 16 -10.18 12.49 20.39
CA TYR A 16 -10.93 13.54 19.70
C TYR A 16 -10.84 13.39 18.18
N ARG A 17 -9.62 13.19 17.64
CA ARG A 17 -9.42 12.97 16.20
C ARG A 17 -10.15 11.73 15.71
N GLN A 18 -10.01 10.61 16.43
CA GLN A 18 -10.66 9.35 16.08
C GLN A 18 -12.18 9.48 16.08
N LYS A 19 -12.75 10.18 17.07
CA LYS A 19 -14.18 10.49 17.08
C LYS A 19 -14.57 11.38 15.90
N HIS A 20 -13.77 12.39 15.57
CA HIS A 20 -14.04 13.27 14.42
C HIS A 20 -14.05 12.49 13.09
N ILE A 21 -13.05 11.64 12.86
CA ILE A 21 -12.93 10.78 11.67
C ILE A 21 -14.15 9.85 11.58
N LYS A 22 -14.44 9.09 12.63
CA LYS A 22 -15.57 8.13 12.64
C LYS A 22 -16.94 8.79 12.50
N SER A 23 -17.10 10.01 13.02
CA SER A 23 -18.38 10.73 12.95
C SER A 23 -18.61 11.39 11.58
N ASN A 24 -17.56 11.57 10.78
CA ASN A 24 -17.62 12.22 9.48
C ASN A 24 -17.24 11.25 8.35
N ARG A 25 -18.19 10.40 7.96
CA ARG A 25 -17.99 9.36 6.94
C ARG A 25 -17.72 9.90 5.52
N ILE A 26 -17.77 11.21 5.31
CA ILE A 26 -17.53 11.86 4.01
C ILE A 26 -16.15 12.57 4.03
N LEU A 27 -15.42 12.50 5.15
CA LEU A 27 -14.12 13.14 5.28
C LEU A 27 -13.14 12.54 4.27
N ASN A 28 -12.77 13.31 3.25
CA ASN A 28 -11.77 12.90 2.27
C ASN A 28 -10.35 13.27 2.74
N LEU A 29 -9.33 12.72 2.07
CA LEU A 29 -7.91 12.98 2.38
C LEU A 29 -7.59 14.47 2.47
N ARG A 30 -8.02 15.27 1.50
CA ARG A 30 -7.78 16.71 1.49
C ARG A 30 -8.33 17.38 2.76
N GLN A 31 -9.55 17.04 3.17
CA GLN A 31 -10.17 17.57 4.39
C GLN A 31 -9.44 17.14 5.67
N ILE A 32 -8.90 15.92 5.72
CA ILE A 32 -8.05 15.46 6.84
C ILE A 32 -6.82 16.36 6.97
N PHE A 33 -6.13 16.65 5.88
CA PHE A 33 -4.93 17.48 5.87
C PHE A 33 -5.22 18.98 6.08
N GLU A 34 -6.41 19.46 5.68
CA GLU A 34 -6.89 20.80 6.02
C GLU A 34 -7.23 20.93 7.51
N THR A 35 -7.81 19.89 8.11
CA THR A 35 -8.16 19.85 9.55
C THR A 35 -6.93 19.70 10.44
N TRP A 36 -5.97 18.88 10.03
CA TRP A 36 -4.70 18.67 10.75
C TRP A 36 -3.49 18.96 9.84
N PRO A 37 -3.16 20.24 9.59
CA PRO A 37 -2.05 20.62 8.71
C PRO A 37 -0.68 20.09 9.13
N ILE A 38 -0.51 19.72 10.41
CA ILE A 38 0.72 19.09 10.92
C ILE A 38 1.05 17.78 10.20
N LEU A 39 0.06 17.12 9.59
CA LEU A 39 0.28 15.92 8.78
C LEU A 39 1.13 16.20 7.54
N LYS A 40 1.19 17.45 7.04
CA LYS A 40 2.07 17.84 5.92
C LYS A 40 3.57 17.87 6.31
N HIS A 41 3.88 17.76 7.60
CA HIS A 41 5.25 17.81 8.08
C HIS A 41 6.02 16.52 7.69
N PRO A 42 7.31 16.58 7.30
CA PRO A 42 8.07 15.41 6.88
C PRO A 42 8.11 14.27 7.91
N ASN A 43 8.10 14.61 9.20
CA ASN A 43 8.11 13.63 10.29
C ASN A 43 6.72 13.10 10.67
N ALA A 44 5.64 13.55 10.02
CA ALA A 44 4.29 13.19 10.44
C ALA A 44 3.99 11.68 10.34
N PHE A 45 4.84 10.90 9.67
CA PHE A 45 4.76 9.44 9.73
C PHE A 45 4.79 8.90 11.16
N THR A 46 5.53 9.54 12.08
CA THR A 46 5.53 9.13 13.49
C THR A 46 4.19 9.39 14.16
N LEU A 47 3.41 10.37 13.69
CA LEU A 47 2.07 10.64 14.22
C LEU A 47 1.08 9.55 13.80
N ILE A 48 1.27 8.99 12.60
CA ILE A 48 0.48 7.86 12.10
C ILE A 48 0.78 6.60 12.89
N ASP A 49 2.05 6.35 13.21
CA ASP A 49 2.45 5.23 14.07
C ASP A 49 1.77 5.30 15.45
N GLU A 50 1.74 6.48 16.07
CA GLU A 50 1.14 6.66 17.39
C GLU A 50 -0.39 6.48 17.38
N ASP A 51 -1.07 7.00 16.35
CA ASP A 51 -2.51 6.78 16.21
C ASP A 51 -2.83 5.32 15.89
N TYR A 52 -2.00 4.64 15.09
CA TYR A 52 -2.17 3.22 14.81
C TYR A 52 -2.01 2.35 16.07
N LEU A 53 -0.98 2.64 16.88
CA LEU A 53 -0.77 1.98 18.18
C LEU A 53 -1.97 2.18 19.11
N HIS A 54 -2.57 3.37 19.12
CA HIS A 54 -3.77 3.66 19.90
C HIS A 54 -4.99 2.84 19.45
N LEU A 55 -5.14 2.58 18.15
CA LEU A 55 -6.27 1.82 17.62
C LEU A 55 -6.25 0.33 18.01
N LYS A 56 -5.07 -0.23 18.31
CA LYS A 56 -4.90 -1.64 18.71
C LYS A 56 -5.56 -2.64 17.76
N LEU A 57 -5.48 -2.37 16.44
CA LEU A 57 -6.18 -3.14 15.41
C LEU A 57 -5.54 -4.51 15.15
N SER A 58 -4.21 -4.56 15.21
CA SER A 58 -3.44 -5.77 14.99
C SER A 58 -2.35 -5.92 16.04
N ALA A 59 -2.10 -7.16 16.44
CA ALA A 59 -0.95 -7.53 17.26
C ALA A 59 0.27 -7.96 16.41
N ARG A 60 0.16 -7.99 15.08
CA ARG A 60 1.21 -8.48 14.17
C ARG A 60 1.87 -7.30 13.44
N GLU A 61 3.16 -7.17 13.67
CA GLU A 61 4.01 -6.22 12.95
C GLU A 61 4.43 -6.79 11.60
N LEU A 62 4.57 -5.93 10.58
CA LEU A 62 5.14 -6.32 9.29
C LEU A 62 6.66 -6.48 9.43
N THR A 63 7.17 -7.68 9.15
CA THR A 63 8.60 -8.01 9.23
C THR A 63 9.10 -8.55 7.90
N LEU A 64 10.41 -8.51 7.67
CA LEU A 64 10.98 -9.07 6.45
C LEU A 64 10.67 -10.57 6.32
N GLU A 65 10.72 -11.29 7.44
CA GLU A 65 10.42 -12.71 7.51
C GLU A 65 8.96 -13.01 7.08
N ASN A 66 7.98 -12.31 7.66
CA ASN A 66 6.58 -12.56 7.33
C ASN A 66 6.23 -12.11 5.92
N TRP A 67 6.87 -11.06 5.40
CA TRP A 67 6.76 -10.64 4.02
C TRP A 67 7.31 -11.70 3.06
N ASN A 68 8.50 -12.23 3.33
CA ASN A 68 9.12 -13.28 2.52
C ASN A 68 8.29 -14.57 2.52
N ASN A 69 7.76 -14.97 3.68
CA ASN A 69 6.85 -16.11 3.79
C ASN A 69 5.58 -15.88 2.96
N PHE A 70 4.95 -14.72 3.12
CA PHE A 70 3.77 -14.32 2.35
C PHE A 70 4.03 -14.39 0.85
N PHE A 71 5.08 -13.73 0.36
CA PHE A 71 5.36 -13.65 -1.06
C PHE A 71 5.67 -15.03 -1.66
N THR A 72 6.51 -15.82 -0.98
CA THR A 72 6.89 -17.18 -1.43
C THR A 72 5.66 -18.09 -1.54
N LYS A 73 4.77 -18.05 -0.55
CA LYS A 73 3.52 -18.83 -0.57
C LYS A 73 2.60 -18.36 -1.70
N ILE A 74 2.40 -17.04 -1.85
CA ILE A 74 1.59 -16.48 -2.96
C ILE A 74 2.13 -16.93 -4.32
N LEU A 75 3.44 -16.83 -4.55
CA LEU A 75 4.06 -17.26 -5.80
C LEU A 75 3.84 -18.75 -6.08
N ARG A 76 3.83 -19.60 -5.05
CA ARG A 76 3.57 -21.03 -5.16
C ARG A 76 2.12 -21.34 -5.54
N ILE A 77 1.15 -20.68 -4.88
CA ILE A 77 -0.29 -20.92 -5.14
C ILE A 77 -0.81 -20.19 -6.39
N ARG A 78 -0.10 -19.15 -6.84
CA ARG A 78 -0.42 -18.34 -8.02
C ARG A 78 0.85 -18.11 -8.84
N PRO A 79 1.36 -19.14 -9.55
CA PRO A 79 2.59 -19.03 -10.32
C PRO A 79 2.44 -18.09 -11.52
N VAL A 80 3.57 -17.52 -11.94
CA VAL A 80 3.63 -16.67 -13.13
C VAL A 80 3.23 -17.46 -14.38
N LYS A 81 2.44 -16.83 -15.25
CA LYS A 81 2.06 -17.43 -16.53
C LYS A 81 3.23 -17.47 -17.51
N LYS A 82 3.30 -18.50 -18.33
CA LYS A 82 4.40 -18.69 -19.30
C LYS A 82 4.46 -17.61 -20.37
N ASP A 83 3.32 -17.01 -20.70
CA ASP A 83 3.15 -15.98 -21.73
C ASP A 83 3.29 -14.54 -21.20
N ASP A 84 3.48 -14.36 -19.88
CA ASP A 84 3.64 -13.03 -19.27
C ASP A 84 5.12 -12.64 -19.18
N SER A 85 5.67 -12.13 -20.29
CA SER A 85 7.09 -11.75 -20.39
C SER A 85 7.52 -10.73 -19.33
N ASN A 86 6.65 -9.77 -18.99
CA ASN A 86 6.94 -8.77 -17.97
C ASN A 86 7.12 -9.41 -16.58
N ALA A 87 6.25 -10.34 -16.21
CA ALA A 87 6.36 -11.06 -14.96
C ALA A 87 7.59 -11.98 -14.92
N GLN A 88 7.94 -12.62 -16.04
CA GLN A 88 9.17 -13.42 -16.14
C GLN A 88 10.42 -12.56 -15.95
N SER A 89 10.50 -11.39 -16.59
CA SER A 89 11.63 -10.47 -16.38
C SER A 89 11.75 -9.99 -14.93
N LEU A 90 10.63 -9.82 -14.20
CA LEU A 90 10.69 -9.49 -12.77
C LEU A 90 11.26 -10.66 -11.94
N ILE A 91 10.92 -11.91 -12.26
CA ILE A 91 11.49 -13.10 -11.62
C ILE A 91 12.99 -13.20 -11.89
N GLU A 92 13.42 -13.00 -13.14
CA GLU A 92 14.84 -13.00 -13.52
C GLU A 92 15.64 -11.94 -12.76
N LEU A 93 15.10 -10.71 -12.66
CA LEU A 93 15.72 -9.64 -11.87
C LEU A 93 15.85 -10.05 -10.40
N MET A 94 14.84 -10.69 -9.81
CA MET A 94 14.89 -11.14 -8.41
C MET A 94 15.95 -12.22 -8.14
N GLN A 95 16.46 -12.89 -9.18
CA GLN A 95 17.52 -13.90 -9.07
C GLN A 95 18.93 -13.29 -9.12
N LEU A 96 19.06 -11.99 -9.41
CA LEU A 96 20.35 -11.32 -9.40
C LEU A 96 20.99 -11.35 -8.01
N GLU A 97 22.30 -11.52 -7.99
CA GLU A 97 23.09 -11.45 -6.76
C GLU A 97 23.12 -10.02 -6.20
N ASN A 98 23.30 -9.88 -4.89
CA ASN A 98 23.52 -8.60 -4.20
C ASN A 98 22.35 -7.60 -4.22
N LEU A 99 21.13 -8.02 -4.59
CA LEU A 99 19.95 -7.17 -4.39
C LEU A 99 19.70 -6.89 -2.90
N THR A 100 19.48 -5.61 -2.57
CA THR A 100 19.01 -5.23 -1.22
C THR A 100 17.61 -5.79 -0.98
N ASP A 101 17.25 -6.00 0.29
CA ASP A 101 15.91 -6.45 0.65
C ASP A 101 14.83 -5.50 0.14
N SER A 102 15.08 -4.19 0.17
CA SER A 102 14.10 -3.22 -0.34
C SER A 102 13.93 -3.33 -1.86
N THR A 103 15.01 -3.52 -2.62
CA THR A 103 14.91 -3.75 -4.07
C THR A 103 14.11 -5.03 -4.37
N LYS A 104 14.37 -6.12 -3.65
CA LYS A 104 13.60 -7.37 -3.78
C LYS A 104 12.11 -7.14 -3.49
N ILE A 105 11.78 -6.41 -2.42
CA ILE A 105 10.40 -6.07 -2.07
C ILE A 105 9.73 -5.22 -3.18
N VAL A 106 10.45 -4.27 -3.78
CA VAL A 106 9.92 -3.48 -4.92
C VAL A 106 9.59 -4.38 -6.10
N LEU A 107 10.48 -5.31 -6.48
CA LEU A 107 10.23 -6.27 -7.55
C LEU A 107 9.03 -7.17 -7.24
N GLN A 108 8.92 -7.64 -5.99
CA GLN A 108 7.81 -8.44 -5.49
C GLN A 108 6.47 -7.67 -5.53
N LEU A 109 6.43 -6.42 -5.06
CA LEU A 109 5.25 -5.56 -5.15
C LEU A 109 4.80 -5.35 -6.59
N ARG A 110 5.75 -5.18 -7.51
CA ARG A 110 5.47 -5.03 -8.94
C ARG A 110 4.98 -6.32 -9.60
N LEU A 111 5.38 -7.46 -9.07
CA LEU A 111 5.00 -8.78 -9.56
C LEU A 111 3.61 -9.21 -9.05
N LEU A 112 3.20 -8.76 -7.85
CA LEU A 112 1.90 -9.14 -7.26
C LEU A 112 0.69 -8.94 -8.19
N PRO A 113 0.53 -7.82 -8.92
CA PRO A 113 -0.55 -7.64 -9.89
C PRO A 113 -0.55 -8.63 -11.06
N HIS A 114 0.57 -9.27 -11.37
CA HIS A 114 0.63 -10.36 -12.36
C HIS A 114 0.17 -11.69 -11.77
N LEU A 115 0.55 -11.99 -10.51
CA LEU A 115 0.11 -13.20 -9.80
C LEU A 115 -1.38 -13.13 -9.42
N LEU A 116 -1.84 -11.93 -9.08
CA LEU A 116 -3.17 -11.62 -8.57
C LEU A 116 -3.78 -10.48 -9.40
N PRO A 117 -4.15 -10.73 -10.66
CA PRO A 117 -4.67 -9.68 -11.52
C PRO A 117 -6.02 -9.16 -11.02
N PRO A 118 -6.31 -7.86 -11.20
CA PRO A 118 -7.63 -7.30 -10.90
C PRO A 118 -8.71 -8.03 -11.71
N LYS A 119 -9.65 -8.68 -11.01
CA LYS A 119 -10.75 -9.43 -11.64
C LYS A 119 -12.08 -8.66 -11.67
N SER A 120 -12.29 -7.77 -10.70
CA SER A 120 -13.55 -7.05 -10.50
C SER A 120 -13.68 -5.83 -11.40
N ARG A 121 -14.91 -5.56 -11.86
CA ARG A 121 -15.27 -4.28 -12.49
C ARG A 121 -15.69 -3.29 -11.42
N ILE A 122 -15.17 -2.07 -11.49
CA ILE A 122 -15.53 -0.95 -10.64
C ILE A 122 -16.62 -0.16 -11.34
N ARG A 123 -17.69 0.14 -10.60
CA ARG A 123 -18.77 1.00 -11.08
C ARG A 123 -18.33 2.45 -10.92
N LEU A 124 -18.21 3.15 -12.04
CA LEU A 124 -18.02 4.59 -12.10
C LEU A 124 -19.39 5.27 -12.28
N SER A 125 -19.42 6.60 -12.22
CA SER A 125 -20.67 7.38 -12.33
C SER A 125 -21.42 7.14 -13.65
N LYS A 126 -20.68 6.91 -14.75
CA LYS A 126 -21.24 6.78 -16.12
C LYS A 126 -21.04 5.41 -16.77
N ASN A 127 -20.10 4.60 -16.29
CA ASN A 127 -19.72 3.34 -16.93
C ASN A 127 -19.15 2.34 -15.90
N GLN A 128 -18.66 1.20 -16.40
CA GLN A 128 -17.87 0.26 -15.62
C GLN A 128 -16.46 0.24 -16.18
N TRP A 129 -15.48 0.19 -15.29
CA TRP A 129 -14.07 0.10 -15.64
C TRP A 129 -13.46 -1.11 -14.94
N LYS A 130 -12.58 -1.82 -15.63
CA LYS A 130 -11.79 -2.89 -15.05
C LYS A 130 -10.34 -2.43 -15.05
N PRO A 131 -9.71 -2.25 -13.88
CA PRO A 131 -8.28 -1.94 -13.81
C PRO A 131 -7.48 -2.98 -14.58
N SER A 132 -6.48 -2.52 -15.31
CA SER A 132 -5.45 -3.33 -15.93
C SER A 132 -4.36 -3.70 -14.91
N ILE A 133 -3.49 -4.65 -15.25
CA ILE A 133 -2.34 -5.02 -14.43
C ILE A 133 -1.42 -3.80 -14.18
N PRO A 134 -1.08 -2.96 -15.19
CA PRO A 134 -0.32 -1.74 -14.97
C PRO A 134 -1.02 -0.74 -14.03
N GLU A 135 -2.32 -0.49 -14.19
CA GLU A 135 -3.06 0.43 -13.30
C GLU A 135 -3.09 -0.10 -11.86
N CYS A 136 -3.27 -1.41 -11.67
CA CYS A 136 -3.20 -2.07 -10.37
C CYS A 136 -1.82 -1.89 -9.74
N LYS A 137 -0.75 -2.13 -10.50
CA LYS A 137 0.63 -1.93 -10.07
C LYS A 137 0.90 -0.49 -9.66
N ASP A 138 0.57 0.48 -10.51
CA ASP A 138 0.85 1.90 -10.28
C ASP A 138 0.03 2.49 -9.12
N SER A 139 -1.09 1.85 -8.76
CA SER A 139 -1.85 2.19 -7.53
C SER A 139 -1.18 1.72 -6.23
N ILE A 140 -0.20 0.81 -6.31
CA ILE A 140 0.58 0.32 -5.17
C ILE A 140 1.94 1.01 -5.16
N ILE A 141 2.69 0.86 -6.26
CA ILE A 141 4.07 1.30 -6.38
C ILE A 141 4.41 1.75 -7.79
N ILE A 142 5.13 2.88 -7.88
CA ILE A 142 5.71 3.40 -9.13
C ILE A 142 7.21 3.53 -8.95
N THR A 143 7.98 3.09 -9.95
CA THR A 143 9.43 3.26 -10.00
C THR A 143 9.81 4.43 -10.90
N THR A 144 10.76 5.25 -10.47
CA THR A 144 11.33 6.31 -11.31
C THR A 144 12.84 6.39 -11.15
N THR A 145 13.54 6.90 -12.16
CA THR A 145 15.01 6.94 -12.14
C THR A 145 15.59 8.10 -11.33
N LEU A 146 14.81 9.17 -11.15
CA LEU A 146 15.27 10.42 -10.55
C LEU A 146 14.22 10.99 -9.61
N VAL A 147 14.68 11.52 -8.46
CA VAL A 147 13.83 12.25 -7.51
C VAL A 147 13.12 13.43 -8.18
N ALA A 148 13.76 14.08 -9.17
CA ALA A 148 13.17 15.18 -9.93
C ALA A 148 11.89 14.80 -10.70
N ASN A 149 11.67 13.50 -10.97
CA ASN A 149 10.48 13.03 -11.66
C ASN A 149 9.27 12.79 -10.73
N ILE A 150 9.45 12.87 -9.40
CA ILE A 150 8.38 12.56 -8.44
C ILE A 150 7.17 13.48 -8.65
N THR A 151 7.39 14.79 -8.85
CA THR A 151 6.28 15.73 -9.08
C THR A 151 5.47 15.37 -10.31
N LYS A 152 6.14 14.91 -11.39
CA LYS A 152 5.46 14.43 -12.59
C LYS A 152 4.65 13.16 -12.31
N VAL A 153 5.22 12.21 -11.57
CA VAL A 153 4.51 10.98 -11.16
C VAL A 153 3.24 11.31 -10.38
N GLN A 154 3.29 12.26 -9.43
CA GLN A 154 2.12 12.68 -8.66
C GLN A 154 1.06 13.33 -9.55
N GLU A 155 1.45 14.19 -10.49
CA GLU A 155 0.51 14.85 -11.41
C GLU A 155 -0.14 13.85 -12.38
N ASP A 156 0.64 12.94 -12.96
CA ASP A 156 0.12 11.91 -13.87
C ASP A 156 -0.89 11.00 -13.14
N ARG A 157 -0.63 10.65 -11.87
CA ARG A 157 -1.57 9.87 -11.04
C ARG A 157 -2.81 10.66 -10.66
N ARG A 158 -2.69 11.94 -10.32
CA ARG A 158 -3.83 12.82 -10.03
C ARG A 158 -4.73 12.96 -11.25
N LYS A 159 -4.14 13.17 -12.42
CA LYS A 159 -4.86 13.26 -13.70
C LYS A 159 -5.60 11.96 -14.01
N ALA A 160 -4.95 10.80 -13.90
CA ALA A 160 -5.58 9.51 -14.13
C ALA A 160 -6.77 9.26 -13.17
N ALA A 161 -6.61 9.58 -11.88
CA ALA A 161 -7.67 9.44 -10.90
C ALA A 161 -8.86 10.38 -11.20
N ALA A 162 -8.59 11.62 -11.60
CA ALA A 162 -9.61 12.60 -11.98
C ALA A 162 -10.38 12.19 -13.25
N GLU A 163 -9.69 11.67 -14.27
CA GLU A 163 -10.30 11.17 -15.50
C GLU A 163 -11.25 9.98 -15.23
N LEU A 164 -10.90 9.12 -14.28
CA LEU A 164 -11.73 7.99 -13.85
C LEU A 164 -12.80 8.39 -12.82
N GLY A 165 -12.71 9.59 -12.24
CA GLY A 165 -13.60 10.05 -11.17
C GLY A 165 -13.45 9.25 -9.87
N ILE A 166 -12.23 8.80 -9.58
CA ILE A 166 -11.89 8.06 -8.34
C ILE A 166 -11.01 8.92 -7.44
N THR A 167 -11.01 8.61 -6.14
CA THR A 167 -10.10 9.25 -5.18
C THR A 167 -8.71 8.65 -5.31
N LEU A 168 -7.69 9.51 -5.48
CA LEU A 168 -6.30 9.07 -5.43
C LEU A 168 -5.92 8.73 -3.99
N GLN A 169 -5.59 7.46 -3.77
CA GLN A 169 -5.16 6.95 -2.47
C GLN A 169 -3.63 6.93 -2.34
N PRO A 170 -3.09 6.85 -1.11
CA PRO A 170 -1.66 6.68 -0.86
C PRO A 170 -1.00 5.62 -1.75
N PHE A 171 0.15 5.96 -2.34
CA PHE A 171 0.94 5.03 -3.14
C PHE A 171 2.45 5.25 -2.94
N ILE A 172 3.23 4.19 -3.18
CA ILE A 172 4.67 4.17 -2.98
C ILE A 172 5.37 4.65 -4.25
N ILE A 173 6.42 5.46 -4.10
CA ILE A 173 7.33 5.84 -5.17
C ILE A 173 8.73 5.36 -4.79
N ALA A 174 9.27 4.43 -5.58
CA ALA A 174 10.64 3.95 -5.45
C ALA A 174 11.53 4.65 -6.47
N VAL A 175 12.68 5.16 -6.03
CA VAL A 175 13.65 5.85 -6.89
C VAL A 175 14.94 5.05 -6.95
N GLY A 176 15.48 4.86 -8.15
CA GLY A 176 16.68 4.07 -8.36
C GLY A 176 17.25 4.19 -9.76
N ALA A 177 18.56 4.00 -9.94
CA ALA A 177 19.21 4.10 -11.24
C ALA A 177 18.66 3.08 -12.26
N SER A 178 18.23 1.92 -11.77
CA SER A 178 17.65 0.83 -12.55
C SER A 178 16.63 0.02 -11.71
N ASN A 179 16.03 -1.01 -12.29
CA ASN A 179 15.04 -1.84 -11.59
C ASN A 179 15.65 -2.71 -10.47
N ASP A 180 16.95 -2.97 -10.56
CA ASP A 180 17.78 -3.78 -9.64
C ASP A 180 18.62 -2.93 -8.68
N ASP A 181 18.57 -1.59 -8.80
CA ASP A 181 19.26 -0.65 -7.92
C ASP A 181 18.31 0.47 -7.47
N ILE A 182 17.59 0.22 -6.37
CA ILE A 182 16.65 1.17 -5.74
C ILE A 182 17.29 1.78 -4.49
N SER A 183 17.36 3.11 -4.44
CA SER A 183 18.04 3.88 -3.40
C SER A 183 17.10 4.58 -2.41
N ASP A 184 15.95 5.09 -2.89
CA ASP A 184 15.07 5.93 -2.07
C ASP A 184 13.61 5.52 -2.19
N PHE A 185 12.88 5.71 -1.09
CA PHE A 185 11.46 5.39 -0.99
C PHE A 185 10.68 6.59 -0.51
N PHE A 186 9.57 6.85 -1.17
CA PHE A 186 8.63 7.88 -0.79
C PHE A 186 7.21 7.31 -0.77
N VAL A 187 6.35 7.89 0.05
CA VAL A 187 4.90 7.66 -0.04
C VAL A 187 4.25 8.99 -0.36
N SER A 188 3.49 9.02 -1.44
CA SER A 188 2.67 10.16 -1.82
C SER A 188 1.29 10.00 -1.19
N VAL A 189 0.86 11.01 -0.43
CA VAL A 189 -0.48 11.10 0.14
C VAL A 189 -1.04 12.48 -0.19
N ASP A 190 -2.05 12.53 -1.06
CA ASP A 190 -2.55 13.79 -1.61
C ASP A 190 -1.38 14.63 -2.18
N ASP A 191 -1.21 15.87 -1.74
CA ASP A 191 -0.09 16.74 -2.14
C ASP A 191 1.18 16.56 -1.28
N THR A 192 1.16 15.66 -0.29
CA THR A 192 2.27 15.47 0.65
C THR A 192 3.14 14.28 0.24
N LEU A 193 4.46 14.45 0.35
CA LEU A 193 5.44 13.41 0.08
C LEU A 193 6.23 13.09 1.34
N TYR A 194 6.16 11.84 1.80
CA TYR A 194 6.94 11.36 2.94
C TYR A 194 8.14 10.57 2.46
N LYS A 195 9.34 10.93 2.93
CA LYS A 195 10.54 10.10 2.72
C LYS A 195 10.56 8.97 3.74
N ILE A 196 10.65 7.73 3.26
CA ILE A 196 10.59 6.50 4.08
C ILE A 196 11.90 5.73 3.95
N SER A 197 12.30 5.04 5.02
CA SER A 197 13.63 4.42 5.09
C SER A 197 13.78 3.10 4.33
N SER A 198 12.68 2.44 3.94
CA SER A 198 12.72 1.16 3.20
C SER A 198 11.39 0.88 2.51
N ALA A 199 11.40 -0.04 1.54
CA ALA A 199 10.18 -0.50 0.87
C ALA A 199 9.18 -1.14 1.85
N LEU A 200 9.67 -1.95 2.80
CA LEU A 200 8.82 -2.60 3.80
C LEU A 200 8.09 -1.56 4.68
N LYS A 201 8.81 -0.53 5.14
CA LYS A 201 8.20 0.55 5.92
C LYS A 201 7.24 1.41 5.09
N ALA A 202 7.43 1.51 3.77
CA ALA A 202 6.50 2.23 2.92
C ALA A 202 5.16 1.47 2.79
N ILE A 203 5.20 0.14 2.71
CA ILE A 203 3.99 -0.71 2.75
C ILE A 203 3.27 -0.54 4.09
N ASP A 204 4.01 -0.63 5.19
CA ASP A 204 3.49 -0.47 6.56
C ASP A 204 2.88 0.92 6.79
N PHE A 205 3.58 1.97 6.34
CA PHE A 205 3.06 3.32 6.40
C PHE A 205 1.74 3.48 5.64
N CYS A 206 1.65 3.00 4.39
CA CYS A 206 0.40 3.03 3.63
C CYS A 206 -0.71 2.28 4.37
N PHE A 207 -0.45 1.05 4.84
CA PHE A 207 -1.43 0.25 5.56
C PHE A 207 -1.97 0.96 6.80
N LYS A 208 -1.07 1.46 7.65
CA LYS A 208 -1.42 2.21 8.86
C LYS A 208 -2.19 3.49 8.52
N PHE A 209 -1.79 4.20 7.46
CA PHE A 209 -2.48 5.39 7.00
C PHE A 209 -3.94 5.09 6.65
N PHE A 210 -4.19 4.00 5.91
CA PHE A 210 -5.54 3.57 5.58
C PHE A 210 -6.40 3.34 6.84
N GLN A 211 -5.82 2.68 7.84
CA GLN A 211 -6.54 2.34 9.07
C GLN A 211 -6.77 3.55 9.98
N VAL A 212 -5.74 4.39 10.17
CA VAL A 212 -5.77 5.54 11.09
C VAL A 212 -6.85 6.53 10.71
N PHE A 213 -7.03 6.74 9.41
CA PHE A 213 -7.97 7.71 8.87
C PHE A 213 -9.26 7.12 8.31
N ASP A 214 -9.47 5.80 8.46
CA ASP A 214 -10.65 5.09 7.96
C ASP A 214 -10.94 5.40 6.47
N ILE A 215 -9.88 5.42 5.66
CA ILE A 215 -9.96 5.68 4.23
C ILE A 215 -9.93 4.37 3.44
N GLU A 216 -10.60 4.35 2.30
CA GLU A 216 -10.64 3.17 1.43
C GLU A 216 -9.26 2.86 0.81
N TYR A 217 -8.98 1.59 0.55
CA TYR A 217 -7.83 1.19 -0.27
C TYR A 217 -7.97 1.70 -1.72
N PRO A 218 -6.86 1.83 -2.47
CA PRO A 218 -6.91 2.10 -3.90
C PRO A 218 -7.80 1.06 -4.60
N VAL A 219 -8.79 1.51 -5.35
CA VAL A 219 -9.79 0.63 -5.98
C VAL A 219 -9.16 -0.32 -7.00
N GLU A 220 -8.04 0.09 -7.61
CA GLU A 220 -7.30 -0.68 -8.59
C GLU A 220 -6.58 -1.90 -7.99
N SER A 221 -6.18 -1.80 -6.72
CA SER A 221 -5.42 -2.82 -5.99
C SER A 221 -6.07 -3.25 -4.68
N VAL A 222 -7.36 -2.95 -4.50
CA VAL A 222 -8.11 -3.26 -3.26
C VAL A 222 -7.99 -4.72 -2.86
N HIS A 223 -7.96 -5.65 -3.81
CA HIS A 223 -7.80 -7.08 -3.53
C HIS A 223 -6.42 -7.43 -2.98
N ILE A 224 -5.36 -6.73 -3.39
CA ILE A 224 -4.00 -6.94 -2.86
C ILE A 224 -3.91 -6.36 -1.44
N TRP A 225 -4.44 -5.16 -1.20
CA TRP A 225 -4.46 -4.57 0.14
C TRP A 225 -5.30 -5.37 1.14
N LEU A 226 -6.42 -5.95 0.69
CA LEU A 226 -7.20 -6.88 1.52
C LEU A 226 -6.42 -8.17 1.85
N LEU A 227 -5.60 -8.67 0.93
CA LEU A 227 -4.70 -9.80 1.22
C LEU A 227 -3.62 -9.41 2.23
N PHE A 228 -3.01 -8.22 2.11
CA PHE A 228 -2.07 -7.72 3.12
C PHE A 228 -2.74 -7.62 4.48
N GLN A 229 -3.93 -7.01 4.55
CA GLN A 229 -4.71 -6.86 5.76
C GLN A 229 -4.93 -8.21 6.47
N LYS A 230 -5.37 -9.23 5.72
CA LYS A 230 -5.73 -10.53 6.27
C LYS A 230 -4.51 -11.39 6.59
N LEU A 231 -3.52 -11.43 5.69
CA LEU A 231 -2.42 -12.40 5.75
C LEU A 231 -1.16 -11.85 6.41
N LEU A 232 -0.86 -10.55 6.27
CA LEU A 232 0.31 -9.92 6.88
C LEU A 232 -0.03 -9.32 8.24
N TYR A 233 -1.15 -8.60 8.34
CA TYR A 233 -1.55 -7.92 9.58
C TYR A 233 -2.55 -8.68 10.42
N ASN A 234 -3.10 -9.82 9.95
CA ASN A 234 -4.16 -10.54 10.67
C ASN A 234 -5.29 -9.62 11.18
N TYR A 235 -5.67 -8.61 10.39
CA TYR A 235 -6.69 -7.64 10.73
C TYR A 235 -8.00 -7.95 10.03
N HIS A 236 -9.10 -7.91 10.79
CA HIS A 236 -10.43 -8.26 10.32
C HIS A 236 -11.44 -7.20 10.76
N THR A 237 -12.28 -6.75 9.84
CA THR A 237 -13.37 -5.82 10.13
C THR A 237 -14.65 -6.25 9.43
N ASN A 238 -15.80 -5.89 10.01
CA ASN A 238 -17.12 -6.17 9.44
C ASN A 238 -17.36 -5.39 8.14
N CYS A 239 -16.53 -4.40 7.83
CA CYS A 239 -16.58 -3.63 6.60
C CYS A 239 -15.85 -4.29 5.43
N ASP A 240 -15.15 -5.41 5.66
CA ASP A 240 -14.37 -6.10 4.63
C ASP A 240 -15.25 -6.64 3.51
N LYS A 241 -15.05 -6.13 2.29
CA LYS A 241 -15.72 -6.59 1.08
C LYS A 241 -14.82 -7.54 0.30
N LEU A 242 -14.73 -8.78 0.76
CA LEU A 242 -13.89 -9.80 0.11
C LEU A 242 -14.57 -10.33 -1.16
N SER A 243 -13.93 -10.14 -2.31
CA SER A 243 -14.36 -10.81 -3.55
C SER A 243 -14.08 -12.32 -3.47
N PRO A 244 -14.81 -13.17 -4.22
CA PRO A 244 -14.57 -14.62 -4.22
C PRO A 244 -13.10 -15.00 -4.48
N ASN A 245 -12.42 -14.27 -5.37
CA ASN A 245 -11.00 -14.48 -5.66
C ASN A 245 -10.08 -14.20 -4.46
N VAL A 246 -10.40 -13.19 -3.65
CA VAL A 246 -9.64 -12.89 -2.44
C VAL A 246 -9.85 -13.99 -1.41
N THR A 247 -11.11 -14.41 -1.19
CA THR A 247 -11.44 -15.50 -0.26
C THR A 247 -10.77 -16.81 -0.66
N GLU A 248 -10.82 -17.18 -1.95
CA GLU A 248 -10.14 -18.36 -2.50
C GLU A 248 -8.63 -18.29 -2.27
N THR A 249 -8.01 -17.14 -2.57
CA THR A 249 -6.56 -16.95 -2.37
C THR A 249 -6.17 -17.08 -0.89
N ILE A 250 -6.97 -16.53 0.03
CA ILE A 250 -6.77 -16.70 1.47
C ILE A 250 -6.89 -18.19 1.84
N SER A 251 -7.92 -18.88 1.37
CA SER A 251 -8.14 -20.29 1.68
C SER A 251 -6.99 -21.17 1.21
N ASP A 252 -6.50 -20.95 -0.01
CA ASP A 252 -5.33 -21.65 -0.57
C ASP A 252 -4.06 -21.36 0.26
N PHE A 253 -3.87 -20.10 0.65
CA PHE A 253 -2.74 -19.68 1.47
C PHE A 253 -2.73 -20.39 2.84
N MET A 254 -3.88 -20.47 3.50
CA MET A 254 -4.02 -21.13 4.81
C MET A 254 -3.94 -22.66 4.70
N ALA A 255 -4.49 -23.27 3.65
CA ALA A 255 -4.41 -24.72 3.45
C ALA A 255 -2.96 -25.21 3.30
N HIS A 256 -2.08 -24.39 2.72
CA HIS A 256 -0.66 -24.68 2.66
C HIS A 256 0.04 -24.63 4.02
N GLU A 257 -0.41 -23.78 4.95
CA GLU A 257 0.15 -23.69 6.30
C GLU A 257 -0.12 -24.96 7.12
N ALA A 258 -1.25 -25.63 6.89
CA ALA A 258 -1.61 -26.88 7.55
C ALA A 258 -0.84 -28.11 7.03
N ASN A 259 -0.24 -28.04 5.83
CA ASN A 259 0.48 -29.16 5.21
C ASN A 259 2.00 -29.12 5.45
N GLU A 260 2.50 -28.09 6.16
CA GLU A 260 3.92 -27.91 6.51
C GLU A 260 4.18 -28.11 8.02
N ILE A 261 3.16 -28.52 8.78
CA ILE A 261 3.21 -28.92 10.21
C ILE A 261 2.99 -30.44 10.30
#